data_AF-A0AAU7K5F7-F1
#
_entry.id   AF-A0AAU7K5F7-F1
#
_cell.length_a   1.000
_cell.length_b   1.000
_cell.length_c   1.000
_cell.angle_alpha   90.00
_cell.angle_beta   90.00
_cell.angle_gamma   90.00
#
_symmetry.space_group_name_H-M   'P 1'
#
loop_
_entity.id
_entity.type
_entity.pdbx_description
1 polymer ?
#
loop_
_entity_poly.entity_id
_entity_poly.type
_entity_poly.pdbx_seq_one_letter_code
_entity_poly.pdbx_strand_id
1 'polypeptide(L)'
;MSHIEPKNKGVIYINEFIITDDYVYGKLDKYNIDLNQNYFVYDLKSNAIQLFDQATSFKYFLTSKNLDQESPYQTFDDHYNRYWNGWRFWLLP
;
A
#
# COMPACT_ATOMS: atom_id res chain seq x y z
N MET A 1 -11.17 -4.01 3.50
CA MET A 1 -10.79 -2.62 3.13
C MET A 1 -9.59 -2.26 3.97
N SER A 2 -8.53 -1.76 3.34
CA SER A 2 -7.26 -1.44 4.00
C SER A 2 -6.94 0.04 3.93
N HIS A 3 -6.19 0.52 4.92
CA HIS A 3 -5.80 1.91 5.00
C HIS A 3 -4.44 2.06 5.70
N ILE A 4 -3.83 3.22 5.51
CA ILE A 4 -2.66 3.71 6.25
C ILE A 4 -3.01 5.07 6.85
N GLU A 5 -2.41 5.39 7.99
CA GLU A 5 -2.60 6.67 8.70
C GLU A 5 -1.24 7.35 8.92
N PRO A 6 -0.69 8.00 7.88
CA PRO A 6 0.55 8.73 8.00
C PRO A 6 0.38 9.93 8.93
N LYS A 7 1.47 10.30 9.62
CA LYS A 7 1.47 11.51 10.46
C LYS A 7 0.98 12.72 9.65
N ASN A 8 -0.04 13.39 10.17
CA ASN A 8 -0.60 14.65 9.63
C ASN A 8 -1.29 14.56 8.26
N LYS A 9 -1.67 13.37 7.75
CA LYS A 9 -2.46 13.24 6.50
C LYS A 9 -3.83 12.61 6.65
N GLY A 10 -4.17 12.10 7.83
CA GLY A 10 -5.42 11.36 8.04
C GLY A 10 -5.40 9.98 7.38
N VAL A 11 -6.58 9.38 7.26
CA VAL A 11 -6.76 8.03 6.70
C VAL A 11 -6.58 8.06 5.19
N ILE A 12 -5.75 7.17 4.66
CA ILE A 12 -5.56 6.95 3.23
C ILE A 12 -5.87 5.49 2.91
N TYR A 13 -6.86 5.26 2.05
CA TYR A 13 -7.30 3.92 1.70
C TYR A 13 -6.39 3.29 0.62
N ILE A 14 -6.02 2.03 0.79
CA ILE A 14 -5.12 1.30 -0.12
C ILE A 14 -5.80 0.02 -0.59
N ASN A 15 -5.52 -0.38 -1.83
CA ASN A 15 -6.14 -1.55 -2.43
C ASN A 15 -5.12 -2.68 -2.67
N GLU A 16 -4.18 -2.45 -3.59
CA GLU A 16 -3.20 -3.46 -4.00
C GLU A 16 -1.80 -2.96 -3.66
N PHE A 17 -1.05 -3.71 -2.86
CA PHE A 17 0.24 -3.26 -2.32
C PHE A 17 1.24 -4.39 -2.10
N ILE A 18 2.51 -4.01 -2.06
CA ILE A 18 3.64 -4.84 -1.68
C ILE A 18 4.17 -4.31 -0.34
N ILE A 19 4.54 -5.22 0.55
CA ILE A 19 5.21 -4.92 1.81
C ILE A 19 6.66 -5.39 1.69
N THR A 20 7.58 -4.53 2.07
CA THR A 20 9.01 -4.81 2.21
C THR A 20 9.45 -4.41 3.62
N ASP A 21 10.71 -4.64 3.97
CA ASP A 21 11.26 -4.24 5.28
C ASP A 21 11.16 -2.73 5.53
N ASP A 22 11.26 -1.92 4.47
CA ASP A 22 11.39 -0.46 4.57
C ASP A 22 10.16 0.29 4.05
N TYR A 23 9.38 -0.30 3.15
CA TYR A 23 8.29 0.38 2.45
C TYR A 23 7.05 -0.48 2.29
N VAL A 24 5.90 0.20 2.25
CA VAL A 24 4.65 -0.31 1.68
C VAL A 24 4.30 0.55 0.48
N TYR A 25 4.10 -0.05 -0.69
CA TYR A 25 3.82 0.70 -1.90
C TYR A 25 2.84 -0.02 -2.80
N GLY A 26 2.11 0.75 -3.60
CA GLY A 26 1.12 0.20 -4.52
C GLY A 26 0.06 1.22 -4.93
N LYS A 27 -1.16 0.73 -5.11
CA LYS A 27 -2.29 1.51 -5.63
C LYS A 27 -3.22 1.97 -4.51
N LEU A 28 -3.67 3.21 -4.64
CA LEU A 28 -4.70 3.77 -3.79
C LEU A 28 -6.06 3.15 -4.11
N ASP A 29 -6.93 3.09 -3.10
CA ASP A 29 -8.34 2.74 -3.30
C ASP A 29 -9.12 3.96 -3.86
N LYS A 30 -10.23 3.70 -4.55
CA LYS A 30 -11.15 4.71 -5.11
C LYS A 30 -11.80 5.59 -4.04
N TYR A 31 -11.76 5.20 -2.76
CA TYR A 31 -12.33 5.98 -1.65
C TYR A 31 -11.51 7.23 -1.29
N ASN A 32 -10.35 7.44 -1.91
CA ASN A 32 -9.55 8.65 -1.77
C ASN A 32 -9.95 9.77 -2.75
N ILE A 33 -11.24 10.12 -2.79
CA ILE A 33 -11.84 10.97 -3.85
C ILE A 33 -11.13 12.31 -3.99
N ASP A 34 -10.67 12.90 -2.87
CA ASP A 34 -10.06 14.24 -2.86
C ASP A 34 -8.56 14.27 -3.20
N LEU A 35 -7.89 13.11 -3.22
CA LEU A 35 -6.43 13.09 -3.44
C LEU A 35 -6.07 13.28 -4.92
N ASN A 36 -6.90 12.82 -5.86
CA ASN A 36 -6.57 12.78 -7.30
C ASN A 36 -5.20 12.12 -7.56
N GLN A 37 -4.90 11.03 -6.83
CA GLN A 37 -3.67 10.25 -6.95
C GLN A 37 -4.04 8.78 -7.16
N ASN A 38 -3.17 8.02 -7.80
CA ASN A 38 -3.40 6.61 -8.13
C ASN A 38 -2.48 5.66 -7.37
N TYR A 39 -1.29 6.14 -6.99
CA TYR A 39 -0.24 5.32 -6.38
C TYR A 39 0.29 5.98 -5.11
N PHE A 40 0.88 5.15 -4.26
CA PHE A 40 1.51 5.59 -3.03
C PHE A 40 2.80 4.82 -2.74
N VAL A 41 3.68 5.48 -2.00
CA VAL A 41 4.77 4.85 -1.26
C VAL A 41 4.72 5.35 0.17
N TYR A 42 4.71 4.43 1.12
CA TYR A 42 4.75 4.68 2.54
C TYR A 42 6.07 4.14 3.10
N ASP A 43 6.86 5.03 3.69
CA ASP A 43 8.14 4.72 4.34
C ASP A 43 7.88 4.35 5.81
N LEU A 44 8.23 3.11 6.17
CA LEU A 44 7.99 2.56 7.50
C LEU A 44 8.91 3.16 8.57
N LYS A 45 10.11 3.62 8.19
CA LYS A 45 11.09 4.23 9.10
C LYS A 45 10.69 5.66 9.45
N SER A 46 10.32 6.44 8.45
CA SER A 46 9.98 7.86 8.65
C SER A 46 8.49 8.09 8.95
N ASN A 47 7.62 7.10 8.73
CA ASN A 47 6.16 7.24 8.81
C ASN A 47 5.67 8.39 7.90
N ALA A 48 6.25 8.45 6.70
CA ALA A 48 5.94 9.44 5.68
C ALA A 48 5.32 8.77 4.45
N ILE A 49 4.41 9.48 3.81
CA ILE A 49 3.78 9.02 2.57
C ILE A 49 4.07 9.97 1.41
N GLN A 50 4.45 9.38 0.28
CA GLN A 50 4.54 10.04 -1.01
C GLN A 50 3.45 9.49 -1.93
N LEU A 51 2.77 10.39 -2.64
CA LEU A 51 1.67 10.05 -3.54
C LEU A 51 2.06 10.37 -4.98
N PHE A 52 1.51 9.61 -5.92
CA PHE A 52 1.76 9.79 -7.34
C PHE A 52 0.47 9.61 -8.14
N ASP A 53 0.27 10.46 -9.13
CA ASP A 53 -0.83 10.40 -10.09
C ASP A 53 -0.45 9.52 -11.28
N GLN A 54 0.79 9.65 -11.77
CA GLN A 54 1.31 8.94 -12.93
C GLN A 54 2.08 7.68 -12.56
N ALA A 55 1.82 6.59 -13.28
CA ALA A 55 2.56 5.33 -13.15
C ALA A 55 4.06 5.51 -13.43
N THR A 56 4.43 6.36 -14.39
CA THR A 56 5.83 6.62 -14.77
C THR A 56 6.62 7.21 -13.60
N SER A 57 6.09 8.23 -12.93
CA SER A 57 6.73 8.89 -11.78
C SER A 57 6.86 7.93 -10.61
N PHE A 58 5.82 7.14 -10.35
CA PHE A 58 5.83 6.10 -9.33
C PHE A 58 6.90 5.04 -9.61
N LYS A 59 6.95 4.48 -10.82
CA LYS A 59 7.97 3.50 -11.21
C LYS A 59 9.39 4.07 -11.11
N TYR A 60 9.60 5.31 -11.55
CA TYR A 60 10.91 5.97 -11.42
C TYR A 60 11.35 6.06 -9.95
N PHE A 61 10.43 6.41 -9.04
CA PHE A 61 10.70 6.40 -7.61
C PHE A 61 11.10 5.00 -7.13
N LEU A 62 10.34 3.96 -7.48
CA LEU A 62 10.66 2.58 -7.08
C LEU A 62 12.06 2.16 -7.58
N THR A 63 12.41 2.47 -8.83
CA THR A 63 13.76 2.21 -9.36
C THR A 63 14.83 2.92 -8.52
N SER A 64 14.61 4.20 -8.17
CA SER A 64 15.56 4.98 -7.38
C SER A 64 15.81 4.41 -5.98
N LYS A 65 14.88 3.58 -5.47
CA LYS A 65 14.96 2.91 -4.17
C LYS A 65 15.33 1.42 -4.26
N ASN A 66 15.66 0.93 -5.46
CA ASN A 66 15.89 -0.50 -5.73
C ASN A 66 14.71 -1.39 -5.28
N LEU A 67 13.47 -0.89 -5.42
CA LEU A 67 12.26 -1.64 -5.11
C LEU A 67 11.76 -2.41 -6.34
N ASP A 68 11.18 -3.57 -6.09
CA ASP A 68 10.66 -4.45 -7.13
C ASP A 68 9.42 -3.86 -7.80
N GLN A 69 9.41 -3.89 -9.13
CA GLN A 69 8.33 -3.37 -9.98
C GLN A 69 7.51 -4.47 -10.64
N GLU A 70 8.05 -5.69 -10.68
CA GLU A 70 7.50 -6.82 -11.42
C GLU A 70 6.74 -7.77 -10.49
N SER A 71 6.93 -7.67 -9.18
CA SER A 71 6.13 -8.40 -8.21
C SER A 71 4.64 -8.06 -8.35
N PRO A 72 3.74 -9.06 -8.38
CA PRO A 72 2.32 -8.81 -8.42
C PRO A 72 1.87 -8.16 -7.12
N TYR A 73 1.22 -7.00 -7.23
CA TYR A 73 0.56 -6.37 -6.09
C TYR A 73 -0.51 -7.29 -5.52
N GLN A 74 -0.70 -7.21 -4.21
CA GLN A 74 -1.60 -8.08 -3.48
C GLN A 74 -2.62 -7.26 -2.72
N THR A 75 -3.86 -7.76 -2.70
CA THR A 75 -4.91 -7.19 -1.86
C THR A 75 -4.67 -7.55 -0.40
N PHE A 76 -5.40 -6.90 0.49
CA PHE A 76 -5.41 -7.31 1.90
C PHE A 76 -5.82 -8.76 2.10
N ASP A 77 -6.81 -9.22 1.35
CA ASP A 77 -7.31 -10.60 1.47
C ASP A 77 -6.22 -11.60 1.06
N ASP A 78 -5.42 -11.28 0.04
CA ASP A 78 -4.27 -12.10 -0.36
C ASP A 78 -3.21 -12.17 0.76
N HIS A 79 -2.84 -11.03 1.33
CA HIS A 79 -1.87 -10.95 2.43
C HIS A 79 -2.37 -11.70 3.68
N TYR A 80 -3.64 -11.47 4.04
CA TYR A 80 -4.28 -12.10 5.19
C TYR A 80 -4.36 -13.62 5.04
N ASN A 81 -4.83 -14.10 3.88
CA ASN A 81 -4.95 -15.53 3.61
C ASN A 81 -3.59 -16.22 3.61
N ARG A 82 -2.54 -15.59 3.07
CA ARG A 82 -1.19 -16.15 3.11
C ARG A 82 -0.64 -16.25 4.52
N TYR A 83 -0.81 -15.21 5.34
CA TYR A 83 -0.22 -15.18 6.67
C TYR A 83 -0.99 -16.04 7.68
N TRP A 84 -2.33 -16.01 7.63
CA TRP A 84 -3.19 -16.67 8.61
C TRP A 84 -3.83 -17.96 8.12
N ASN A 85 -3.57 -18.39 6.87
CA ASN A 85 -4.28 -19.50 6.20
C ASN A 85 -5.83 -19.36 6.28
N GLY A 86 -6.34 -18.12 6.39
CA GLY A 86 -7.76 -17.85 6.59
C GLY A 86 -8.33 -18.21 7.98
N TRP A 87 -7.51 -18.68 8.93
CA TRP A 87 -7.99 -19.30 10.17
C TRP A 87 -8.58 -18.35 11.21
N ARG A 88 -8.22 -17.06 11.21
CA ARG A 88 -8.64 -16.12 12.28
C ARG A 88 -10.14 -15.76 12.24
N PHE A 89 -10.88 -16.14 11.20
CA PHE A 89 -12.34 -15.91 11.10
C PHE A 89 -13.20 -16.97 11.81
N TRP A 90 -12.64 -18.09 12.28
CA TRP A 90 -13.38 -19.10 13.06
C TRP A 90 -13.52 -18.77 14.56
N LEU A 91 -12.90 -17.68 15.02
CA LEU A 91 -12.84 -17.31 16.44
C LEU A 91 -13.50 -15.96 16.78
N LEU A 92 -14.23 -15.37 15.84
CA LEU A 92 -15.17 -14.30 16.18
C LEU A 92 -16.54 -14.96 16.41
N PRO A 93 -17.12 -14.89 17.63
CA PRO A 93 -18.53 -15.23 17.84
C PRO A 93 -19.46 -14.27 17.08
#